data_AF-A0A1F2V5C9-F1
#
_entry.id   AF-A0A1F2V5C9-F1
#
_cell.length_a   1.000
_cell.length_b   1.000
_cell.length_c   1.000
_cell.angle_alpha   90.00
_cell.angle_beta   90.00
_cell.angle_gamma   90.00
#
_symmetry.space_group_name_H-M   'P 1'
#
loop_
_entity.id
_entity.type
_entity.pdbx_description
1 polymer ?
#
loop_
_entity_poly.entity_id
_entity_poly.type
_entity_poly.pdbx_seq_one_letter_code
_entity_poly.pdbx_strand_id
1 'polypeptide(L)'
;MGVPGAEENSSGLIPLALECWSPNRTEFARTNLFFVEVKMKIDVFPHIFPRPFYERMLTVSDAAARYMKRRVRDLPMLVDLEKRLRLMDQFPGYQQVLTAAGPGIETFCDPKISPELARIANDGMAELVAQHPDRFLGFAASLPMNNMDACLPEVDRAIQKLGAQGVQIFTNVNGRPLDEVEFRPLFEKMARYDLPIWLHPARPSTFPDYMTEKHSRFELWWVFGWPYESSVAMARLVFTGIFDEFPNLKIITHHLGAMIPYFEGRIGPGLDQLGSRTPEAE
;
A
#
# COMPACT_ATOMS: atom_id res chain seq x y z
N MET A 1 37.39 33.55 -47.50
CA MET A 1 38.83 33.77 -47.25
C MET A 1 39.33 32.66 -46.36
N GLY A 2 40.52 32.08 -46.64
CA GLY A 2 41.40 31.41 -45.67
C GLY A 2 40.92 30.17 -44.89
N VAL A 3 41.52 29.02 -45.22
CA VAL A 3 41.77 27.82 -44.36
C VAL A 3 43.31 27.66 -44.29
N PRO A 4 43.98 26.62 -43.72
CA PRO A 4 43.66 25.63 -42.66
C PRO A 4 44.85 25.38 -41.65
N GLY A 5 44.78 24.30 -40.84
CA GLY A 5 45.94 23.56 -40.28
C GLY A 5 46.39 23.94 -38.85
N ALA A 6 47.00 23.07 -38.04
CA ALA A 6 47.36 21.64 -38.14
C ALA A 6 47.70 21.10 -36.70
N GLU A 7 48.09 19.86 -36.37
CA GLU A 7 48.34 18.59 -37.10
C GLU A 7 48.23 17.38 -36.10
N GLU A 8 48.53 16.14 -36.51
CA GLU A 8 48.64 14.93 -35.65
C GLU A 8 50.10 14.50 -35.40
N ASN A 9 50.35 13.66 -34.38
CA ASN A 9 51.26 12.49 -34.38
C ASN A 9 51.38 11.92 -32.94
N SER A 10 51.49 10.63 -32.59
CA SER A 10 51.53 9.29 -33.21
C SER A 10 52.72 8.48 -32.63
N SER A 11 52.43 7.23 -32.23
CA SER A 11 53.37 6.10 -32.10
C SER A 11 54.63 6.16 -31.21
N GLY A 12 54.78 5.14 -30.35
CA GLY A 12 56.05 4.75 -29.71
C GLY A 12 55.92 3.36 -29.08
N LEU A 13 56.68 2.37 -29.57
CA LEU A 13 56.54 0.95 -29.23
C LEU A 13 57.55 0.43 -28.18
N ILE A 14 57.20 -0.73 -27.63
CA ILE A 14 57.87 -1.64 -26.67
C ILE A 14 59.37 -1.89 -26.95
N PRO A 15 60.14 -2.38 -25.95
CA PRO A 15 60.48 -3.83 -26.00
C PRO A 15 60.42 -4.60 -24.66
N LEU A 16 60.45 -5.93 -24.77
CA LEU A 16 60.30 -6.93 -23.70
C LEU A 16 61.50 -7.03 -22.74
N ALA A 17 61.24 -7.57 -21.55
CA ALA A 17 62.18 -8.45 -20.85
C ALA A 17 61.46 -9.75 -20.42
N LEU A 18 62.15 -10.88 -20.56
CA LEU A 18 61.68 -12.25 -20.28
C LEU A 18 62.28 -12.76 -18.95
N GLU A 19 61.88 -13.97 -18.56
CA GLU A 19 62.37 -14.75 -17.40
C GLU A 19 61.79 -14.31 -16.02
N CYS A 20 61.51 -15.21 -15.07
CA CYS A 20 61.95 -16.60 -14.93
C CYS A 20 60.87 -17.57 -14.43
N TRP A 21 61.11 -18.87 -14.64
CA TRP A 21 60.20 -20.00 -14.41
C TRP A 21 60.17 -20.45 -12.93
N SER A 22 59.02 -20.93 -12.43
CA SER A 22 58.92 -21.57 -11.11
C SER A 22 57.83 -22.65 -11.10
N PRO A 23 58.18 -23.95 -11.05
CA PRO A 23 57.21 -25.04 -11.00
C PRO A 23 56.94 -25.45 -9.55
N ASN A 24 55.95 -24.83 -8.91
CA ASN A 24 55.18 -25.42 -7.80
C ASN A 24 54.05 -24.50 -7.35
N ARG A 25 52.82 -24.76 -7.82
CA ARG A 25 51.62 -24.33 -7.10
C ARG A 25 50.52 -25.34 -7.35
N THR A 26 50.10 -26.00 -6.27
CA THR A 26 49.04 -27.01 -6.29
C THR A 26 47.73 -26.41 -6.80
N GLU A 27 47.14 -27.09 -7.77
CA GLU A 27 45.92 -26.66 -8.44
C GLU A 27 44.70 -26.91 -7.53
N PHE A 28 44.44 -25.96 -6.61
CA PHE A 28 43.13 -25.86 -5.99
C PHE A 28 42.14 -25.36 -7.04
N ALA A 29 41.34 -26.27 -7.57
CA ALA A 29 40.23 -25.97 -8.46
C ALA A 29 39.32 -24.91 -7.81
N ARG A 30 39.40 -23.67 -8.30
CA ARG A 30 38.49 -22.60 -7.91
C ARG A 30 37.15 -22.87 -8.57
N THR A 31 36.28 -23.61 -7.89
CA THR A 31 34.85 -23.59 -8.16
C THR A 31 34.36 -22.15 -7.95
N ASN A 32 34.28 -21.39 -9.04
CA ASN A 32 33.63 -20.09 -9.07
C ASN A 32 32.13 -20.30 -8.82
N LEU A 33 31.75 -20.40 -7.55
CA LEU A 33 30.37 -20.25 -7.13
C LEU A 33 29.99 -18.79 -7.37
N PHE A 34 29.40 -18.52 -8.54
CA PHE A 34 28.73 -17.27 -8.82
C PHE A 34 27.49 -17.18 -7.93
N PHE A 35 27.65 -16.63 -6.74
CA PHE A 35 26.52 -16.20 -5.92
C PHE A 35 25.80 -15.07 -6.65
N VAL A 36 24.72 -15.40 -7.34
CA VAL A 36 23.78 -14.41 -7.85
C VAL A 36 23.03 -13.84 -6.65
N GLU A 37 23.39 -12.63 -6.25
CA GLU A 37 22.73 -11.92 -5.16
C GLU A 37 21.26 -11.64 -5.55
N VAL A 38 20.34 -12.40 -4.97
CA VAL A 38 18.90 -12.25 -5.22
C VAL A 38 18.41 -11.02 -4.46
N LYS A 39 18.37 -9.87 -5.14
CA LYS A 39 17.83 -8.63 -4.58
C LYS A 39 16.38 -8.83 -4.11
N MET A 40 16.16 -8.62 -2.81
CA MET A 40 14.84 -8.62 -2.17
C MET A 40 13.93 -7.55 -2.80
N LYS A 41 12.66 -7.90 -3.02
CA LYS A 41 11.61 -7.04 -3.57
C LYS A 41 10.42 -7.12 -2.63
N ILE A 42 10.19 -6.05 -1.86
CA ILE A 42 9.08 -5.99 -0.91
C ILE A 42 7.91 -5.28 -1.58
N ASP A 43 6.80 -5.99 -1.75
CA ASP A 43 5.51 -5.40 -2.06
C ASP A 43 4.79 -5.07 -0.76
N VAL A 44 4.60 -3.77 -0.52
CA VAL A 44 3.91 -3.25 0.67
C VAL A 44 2.41 -3.08 0.45
N PHE A 45 1.90 -3.41 -0.74
CA PHE A 45 0.51 -3.21 -1.12
C PHE A 45 -0.24 -4.44 -1.74
N PRO A 46 0.13 -5.70 -1.44
CA PRO A 46 -0.59 -6.87 -1.88
C PRO A 46 -1.85 -7.07 -1.04
N HIS A 47 -2.97 -7.32 -1.72
CA HIS A 47 -4.23 -7.60 -1.05
C HIS A 47 -4.50 -9.10 -0.93
N ILE A 48 -4.98 -9.55 0.22
CA ILE A 48 -5.46 -10.92 0.48
C ILE A 48 -6.67 -10.88 1.41
N PHE A 49 -7.44 -11.97 1.42
CA PHE A 49 -8.43 -12.29 2.44
C PHE A 49 -8.01 -13.61 3.10
N PRO A 50 -7.67 -13.62 4.41
CA PRO A 50 -7.53 -14.86 5.15
C PRO A 50 -8.81 -15.69 5.01
N ARG A 51 -8.66 -17.02 4.85
CA ARG A 51 -9.79 -17.90 4.55
C ARG A 51 -10.94 -17.80 5.57
N PRO A 52 -10.69 -17.82 6.91
CA PRO A 52 -11.76 -17.64 7.90
C PRO A 52 -12.49 -16.29 7.76
N PHE A 53 -11.77 -15.22 7.43
CA PHE A 53 -12.36 -13.90 7.21
C PHE A 53 -13.25 -13.90 5.95
N TYR A 54 -12.76 -14.44 4.83
CA TYR A 54 -13.57 -14.58 3.61
C TYR A 54 -14.85 -15.38 3.87
N GLU A 55 -14.74 -16.53 4.52
CA GLU A 55 -15.88 -17.41 4.83
C GLU A 55 -16.89 -16.72 5.76
N ARG A 56 -16.42 -15.99 6.79
CA ARG A 56 -17.29 -15.19 7.66
C ARG A 56 -17.96 -14.03 6.92
N MET A 57 -17.25 -13.36 6.01
CA MET A 57 -17.80 -12.28 5.18
C MET A 57 -18.95 -12.75 4.28
N LEU A 58 -18.93 -14.02 3.83
CA LEU A 58 -20.02 -14.61 3.06
C LEU A 58 -21.32 -14.81 3.87
N THR A 59 -21.28 -14.74 5.21
CA THR A 59 -22.45 -14.90 6.08
C THR A 59 -22.96 -13.59 6.69
N VAL A 60 -22.30 -12.45 6.41
CA VAL A 60 -22.70 -11.13 6.92
C VAL A 60 -24.01 -10.64 6.28
N SER A 61 -24.12 -10.73 4.95
CA SER A 61 -25.32 -10.37 4.19
C SER A 61 -25.25 -10.89 2.75
N ASP A 62 -26.40 -11.00 2.07
CA ASP A 62 -26.46 -11.35 0.63
C ASP A 62 -25.75 -10.33 -0.27
N ALA A 63 -25.65 -9.07 0.17
CA ALA A 63 -24.89 -8.04 -0.53
C ALA A 63 -23.38 -8.29 -0.44
N ALA A 64 -22.87 -8.50 0.78
CA ALA A 64 -21.48 -8.86 1.02
C ALA A 64 -21.11 -10.17 0.31
N ALA A 65 -21.94 -11.21 0.42
CA ALA A 65 -21.72 -12.50 -0.21
C ALA A 65 -21.62 -12.41 -1.74
N ARG A 66 -22.52 -11.65 -2.40
CA ARG A 66 -22.46 -11.43 -3.85
C ARG A 66 -21.21 -10.64 -4.27
N TYR A 67 -20.86 -9.60 -3.51
CA TYR A 67 -19.67 -8.79 -3.78
C TYR A 67 -18.39 -9.63 -3.71
N MET A 68 -18.19 -10.32 -2.59
CA MET A 68 -16.99 -11.11 -2.31
C MET A 68 -16.83 -12.26 -3.30
N LYS A 69 -17.92 -12.99 -3.62
CA LYS A 69 -17.91 -14.05 -4.64
C LYS A 69 -17.51 -13.53 -6.02
N ARG A 70 -18.01 -12.37 -6.45
CA ARG A 70 -17.62 -11.75 -7.74
C ARG A 70 -16.12 -11.42 -7.75
N ARG A 71 -15.63 -10.77 -6.69
CA ARG A 71 -14.23 -10.30 -6.62
C ARG A 71 -13.22 -11.47 -6.56
N VAL A 72 -13.53 -12.54 -5.84
CA VAL A 72 -12.67 -13.74 -5.74
C VAL A 72 -12.75 -14.64 -6.97
N ARG A 73 -13.89 -14.70 -7.68
CA ARG A 73 -13.98 -15.45 -8.95
C ARG A 73 -12.98 -14.95 -9.99
N ASP A 74 -12.87 -13.62 -10.12
CA ASP A 74 -12.03 -13.00 -11.15
C ASP A 74 -10.55 -12.89 -10.68
N LEU A 75 -10.30 -12.95 -9.36
CA LEU A 75 -8.97 -12.92 -8.74
C LEU A 75 -8.85 -14.00 -7.63
N PRO A 76 -8.66 -15.29 -7.97
CA PRO A 76 -8.66 -16.38 -6.99
C PRO A 76 -7.54 -16.25 -5.94
N MET A 77 -6.42 -15.61 -6.28
CA MET A 77 -5.28 -15.35 -5.39
C MET A 77 -5.63 -14.59 -4.11
N LEU A 78 -6.80 -13.93 -4.08
CA LEU A 78 -7.30 -13.25 -2.90
C LEU A 78 -7.64 -14.21 -1.75
N VAL A 79 -7.95 -15.48 -2.02
CA VAL A 79 -8.28 -16.49 -0.99
C VAL A 79 -7.49 -17.80 -1.18
N ASP A 80 -7.07 -18.08 -2.41
CA ASP A 80 -6.31 -19.28 -2.78
C ASP A 80 -4.81 -19.06 -2.58
N LEU A 81 -4.34 -19.45 -1.39
CA LEU A 81 -2.94 -19.30 -0.98
C LEU A 81 -1.97 -20.11 -1.85
N GLU A 82 -2.32 -21.34 -2.24
CA GLU A 82 -1.47 -22.18 -3.10
C GLU A 82 -1.25 -21.56 -4.48
N LYS A 83 -2.29 -20.95 -5.06
CA LYS A 83 -2.13 -20.23 -6.32
C LYS A 83 -1.32 -18.95 -6.11
N ARG A 84 -1.55 -18.19 -5.02
CA ARG A 84 -0.74 -17.00 -4.68
C ARG A 84 0.74 -17.34 -4.62
N LEU A 85 1.13 -18.35 -3.85
CA LEU A 85 2.52 -18.76 -3.70
C LEU A 85 3.15 -19.15 -5.05
N ARG A 86 2.44 -19.93 -5.88
CA ARG A 86 2.87 -20.27 -7.26
C ARG A 86 3.03 -19.08 -8.21
N LEU A 87 2.32 -17.97 -7.98
CA LEU A 87 2.56 -16.72 -8.71
C LEU A 87 3.79 -15.99 -8.16
N MET A 88 3.92 -15.91 -6.84
CA MET A 88 5.07 -15.31 -6.17
C MET A 88 6.40 -16.05 -6.52
N ASP A 89 6.35 -17.37 -6.74
CA ASP A 89 7.50 -18.19 -7.15
C ASP A 89 8.11 -17.76 -8.50
N GLN A 90 7.34 -17.07 -9.35
CA GLN A 90 7.80 -16.53 -10.64
C GLN A 90 8.71 -15.30 -10.48
N PHE A 91 8.80 -14.74 -9.27
CA PHE A 91 9.53 -13.52 -8.96
C PHE A 91 10.58 -13.79 -7.85
N PRO A 92 11.81 -14.19 -8.18
CA PRO A 92 12.86 -14.40 -7.20
C PRO A 92 13.07 -13.18 -6.30
N GLY A 93 13.13 -13.43 -4.98
CA GLY A 93 13.26 -12.41 -3.93
C GLY A 93 11.99 -11.62 -3.61
N TYR A 94 10.83 -11.97 -4.18
CA TYR A 94 9.58 -11.25 -3.97
C TYR A 94 8.86 -11.68 -2.68
N GLN A 95 8.64 -10.70 -1.80
CA GLN A 95 8.00 -10.85 -0.50
C GLN A 95 6.92 -9.78 -0.33
N GLN A 96 5.98 -10.03 0.58
CA GLN A 96 4.75 -9.25 0.73
C GLN A 96 4.54 -8.77 2.18
N VAL A 97 4.13 -7.52 2.38
CA VAL A 97 3.51 -7.06 3.65
C VAL A 97 2.01 -7.08 3.44
N LEU A 98 1.30 -8.01 4.06
CA LEU A 98 -0.08 -8.31 3.72
C LEU A 98 -1.05 -7.19 4.11
N THR A 99 -2.00 -6.92 3.23
CA THR A 99 -3.13 -6.01 3.49
C THR A 99 -4.44 -6.71 3.16
N ALA A 100 -5.54 -6.32 3.82
CA ALA A 100 -6.86 -6.83 3.46
C ALA A 100 -7.31 -6.21 2.13
N ALA A 101 -7.86 -7.03 1.22
CA ALA A 101 -8.54 -6.49 0.04
C ALA A 101 -9.74 -5.62 0.45
N GLY A 102 -9.92 -4.49 -0.23
CA GLY A 102 -11.08 -3.63 0.00
C GLY A 102 -12.42 -4.23 -0.46
N PRO A 103 -13.55 -3.57 -0.13
CA PRO A 103 -13.64 -2.34 0.65
C PRO A 103 -13.52 -2.61 2.17
N GLY A 104 -13.60 -1.56 2.98
CA GLY A 104 -13.52 -1.65 4.44
C GLY A 104 -14.61 -2.53 5.06
N ILE A 105 -14.34 -3.02 6.26
CA ILE A 105 -15.23 -3.92 7.01
C ILE A 105 -16.58 -3.24 7.28
N GLU A 106 -16.52 -1.94 7.60
CA GLU A 106 -17.63 -1.03 7.82
C GLU A 106 -18.60 -0.92 6.63
N THR A 107 -18.16 -1.21 5.39
CA THR A 107 -19.01 -1.15 4.18
C THR A 107 -20.06 -2.26 4.15
N PHE A 108 -19.85 -3.34 4.90
CA PHE A 108 -20.69 -4.54 4.82
C PHE A 108 -21.50 -4.85 6.08
N CYS A 109 -21.22 -4.20 7.20
CA CYS A 109 -21.77 -4.61 8.50
C CYS A 109 -22.01 -3.45 9.48
N ASP A 110 -22.94 -3.68 10.40
CA ASP A 110 -23.21 -2.83 11.55
C ASP A 110 -21.99 -2.75 12.51
N PRO A 111 -21.78 -1.63 13.24
CA PRO A 111 -20.72 -1.49 14.23
C PRO A 111 -20.68 -2.56 15.35
N LYS A 112 -21.74 -3.35 15.56
CA LYS A 112 -21.74 -4.50 16.47
C LYS A 112 -21.03 -5.74 15.91
N ILE A 113 -20.91 -5.83 14.58
CA ILE A 113 -20.34 -6.98 13.87
C ILE A 113 -18.91 -6.70 13.40
N SER A 114 -18.59 -5.44 13.06
CA SER A 114 -17.25 -5.06 12.57
C SER A 114 -16.09 -5.47 13.50
N PRO A 115 -16.20 -5.46 14.85
CA PRO A 115 -15.07 -5.89 15.71
C PRO A 115 -14.78 -7.38 15.61
N GLU A 116 -15.81 -8.23 15.45
CA GLU A 116 -15.66 -9.67 15.22
C GLU A 116 -14.89 -9.91 13.92
N LEU A 117 -15.32 -9.24 12.85
CA LEU A 117 -14.72 -9.33 11.52
C LEU A 117 -13.27 -8.84 11.48
N ALA A 118 -12.97 -7.72 12.14
CA ALA A 118 -11.61 -7.18 12.25
C ALA A 118 -10.69 -8.18 12.97
N ARG A 119 -11.15 -8.79 14.06
CA ARG A 119 -10.39 -9.81 14.77
C ARG A 119 -10.10 -11.03 13.91
N ILE A 120 -11.11 -11.58 13.23
CA ILE A 120 -10.95 -12.75 12.35
C ILE A 120 -9.99 -12.43 11.18
N ALA A 121 -10.05 -11.21 10.62
CA ALA A 121 -9.09 -10.76 9.62
C ALA A 121 -7.66 -10.72 10.19
N ASN A 122 -7.46 -10.04 11.32
CA ASN A 122 -6.13 -9.81 11.90
C ASN A 122 -5.49 -11.12 12.41
N ASP A 123 -6.27 -12.00 13.03
CA ASP A 123 -5.82 -13.31 13.50
C ASP A 123 -5.36 -14.17 12.30
N GLY A 124 -6.15 -14.19 11.21
CA GLY A 124 -5.79 -14.90 10.00
C GLY A 124 -4.61 -14.30 9.22
N MET A 125 -4.39 -12.98 9.27
CA MET A 125 -3.19 -12.35 8.70
C MET A 125 -1.94 -12.74 9.50
N ALA A 126 -2.02 -12.74 10.82
CA ALA A 126 -0.92 -13.15 11.70
C ALA A 126 -0.56 -14.63 11.52
N GLU A 127 -1.56 -15.50 11.37
CA GLU A 127 -1.37 -16.92 11.05
C GLU A 127 -0.63 -17.11 9.71
N LEU A 128 -1.04 -16.40 8.66
CA LEU A 128 -0.38 -16.46 7.34
C LEU A 128 1.10 -16.04 7.42
N VAL A 129 1.40 -14.93 8.12
CA VAL A 129 2.77 -14.45 8.35
C VAL A 129 3.61 -15.47 9.13
N ALA A 130 3.03 -16.09 10.17
CA ALA A 130 3.71 -17.10 10.96
C ALA A 130 3.98 -18.42 10.19
N GLN A 131 3.10 -18.79 9.25
CA GLN A 131 3.23 -20.00 8.42
C GLN A 131 4.19 -19.82 7.24
N HIS A 132 4.35 -18.60 6.72
CA HIS A 132 5.16 -18.30 5.54
C HIS A 132 6.06 -17.06 5.73
N PRO A 133 6.94 -17.02 6.75
CA PRO A 133 7.77 -15.84 7.07
C PRO A 133 8.82 -15.53 5.98
N ASP A 134 9.15 -16.50 5.13
CA ASP A 134 9.98 -16.33 3.93
C ASP A 134 9.24 -15.62 2.78
N ARG A 135 7.91 -15.57 2.82
CA ARG A 135 7.05 -14.96 1.79
C ARG A 135 6.36 -13.69 2.28
N PHE A 136 5.97 -13.66 3.54
CA PHE A 136 5.17 -12.61 4.17
C PHE A 136 5.94 -11.99 5.34
N LEU A 137 6.36 -10.73 5.20
CA LEU A 137 7.21 -10.03 6.18
C LEU A 137 6.44 -9.43 7.35
N GLY A 138 5.11 -9.40 7.26
CA GLY A 138 4.22 -8.75 8.22
C GLY A 138 2.87 -8.45 7.57
N PHE A 139 2.04 -7.68 8.28
CA PHE A 139 0.74 -7.23 7.78
C PHE A 139 0.33 -5.88 8.37
N ALA A 140 -0.54 -5.16 7.67
CA ALA A 140 -1.27 -4.01 8.19
C ALA A 140 -2.65 -4.46 8.71
N ALA A 141 -2.95 -4.17 9.97
CA ALA A 141 -4.20 -4.62 10.60
C ALA A 141 -5.44 -3.93 10.01
N SER A 142 -6.52 -4.68 9.82
CA SER A 142 -7.83 -4.13 9.47
C SER A 142 -8.57 -3.67 10.73
N LEU A 143 -9.27 -2.54 10.64
CA LEU A 143 -9.90 -1.90 11.78
C LEU A 143 -11.42 -1.79 11.63
N PRO A 144 -12.21 -1.90 12.72
CA PRO A 144 -13.64 -1.67 12.73
C PRO A 144 -13.93 -0.16 12.79
N MET A 145 -13.63 0.58 11.72
CA MET A 145 -13.63 2.05 11.72
C MET A 145 -15.00 2.71 12.03
N ASN A 146 -16.11 1.98 11.90
CA ASN A 146 -17.44 2.44 12.32
C ASN A 146 -17.73 2.26 13.82
N ASN A 147 -16.78 1.75 14.61
CA ASN A 147 -16.89 1.55 16.06
C ASN A 147 -15.55 1.91 16.73
N MET A 148 -15.36 3.20 17.04
CA MET A 148 -14.07 3.69 17.56
C MET A 148 -13.69 3.11 18.94
N ASP A 149 -14.69 2.84 19.80
CA ASP A 149 -14.48 2.20 21.11
C ASP A 149 -13.88 0.80 20.99
N ALA A 150 -14.25 0.04 19.94
CA ALA A 150 -13.67 -1.26 19.64
C ALA A 150 -12.41 -1.17 18.75
N CYS A 151 -12.30 -0.12 17.93
CA CYS A 151 -11.17 0.12 17.03
C CYS A 151 -9.86 0.36 17.80
N LEU A 152 -9.87 1.29 18.76
CA LEU A 152 -8.66 1.69 19.48
C LEU A 152 -7.99 0.54 20.28
N PRO A 153 -8.74 -0.36 20.96
CA PRO A 153 -8.17 -1.57 21.55
C PRO A 153 -7.73 -2.63 20.53
N GLU A 154 -8.38 -2.72 19.36
CA GLU A 154 -7.96 -3.66 18.31
C GLU A 154 -6.64 -3.24 17.64
N VAL A 155 -6.37 -1.94 17.50
CA VAL A 155 -5.04 -1.41 17.13
C VAL A 155 -3.98 -1.92 18.10
N ASP A 156 -4.20 -1.74 19.41
CA ASP A 156 -3.27 -2.19 20.46
C ASP A 156 -3.07 -3.71 20.42
N ARG A 157 -4.15 -4.47 20.22
CA ARG A 157 -4.10 -5.94 20.13
C ARG A 157 -3.30 -6.39 18.91
N ALA A 158 -3.59 -5.84 17.74
CA ALA A 158 -2.96 -6.26 16.50
C ALA A 158 -1.46 -5.93 16.48
N ILE A 159 -1.07 -4.73 16.92
CA ILE A 159 0.35 -4.34 17.00
C ILE A 159 1.07 -5.15 18.09
N GLN A 160 0.59 -5.09 19.34
CA GLN A 160 1.35 -5.64 20.48
C GLN A 160 1.31 -7.17 20.60
N LYS A 161 0.22 -7.82 20.16
CA LYS A 161 0.01 -9.27 20.37
C LYS A 161 0.08 -10.10 19.10
N LEU A 162 -0.17 -9.51 17.93
CA LEU A 162 -0.12 -10.21 16.64
C LEU A 162 1.07 -9.78 15.77
N GLY A 163 1.79 -8.72 16.13
CA GLY A 163 2.95 -8.24 15.35
C GLY A 163 2.58 -7.48 14.08
N ALA A 164 1.39 -6.86 14.02
CA ALA A 164 1.02 -5.99 12.92
C ALA A 164 2.01 -4.82 12.80
N GLN A 165 2.47 -4.54 11.59
CA GLN A 165 3.48 -3.51 11.28
C GLN A 165 2.85 -2.13 11.00
N GLY A 166 1.58 -1.96 11.35
CA GLY A 166 0.76 -0.80 11.02
C GLY A 166 -0.72 -1.19 10.92
N VAL A 167 -1.53 -0.26 10.43
CA VAL A 167 -2.97 -0.44 10.22
C VAL A 167 -3.37 -0.02 8.81
N GLN A 168 -4.42 -0.60 8.25
CA GLN A 168 -5.03 -0.14 7.00
C GLN A 168 -6.39 0.51 7.28
N ILE A 169 -6.59 1.70 6.73
CA ILE A 169 -7.87 2.42 6.70
C ILE A 169 -8.22 2.85 5.28
N PHE A 170 -9.45 3.31 5.09
CA PHE A 170 -9.96 3.80 3.82
C PHE A 170 -10.15 5.33 3.82
N THR A 171 -10.21 5.95 2.63
CA THR A 171 -10.31 7.43 2.49
C THR A 171 -11.54 8.06 3.14
N ASN A 172 -12.56 7.27 3.43
CA ASN A 172 -13.73 7.63 4.20
C ASN A 172 -14.29 6.40 4.94
N VAL A 173 -15.06 6.63 5.99
CA VAL A 173 -15.76 5.60 6.78
C VAL A 173 -17.25 5.71 6.46
N ASN A 174 -17.76 4.89 5.54
CA ASN A 174 -19.14 4.95 5.04
C ASN A 174 -19.57 6.36 4.59
N GLY A 175 -18.67 7.08 3.89
CA GLY A 175 -18.88 8.45 3.43
C GLY A 175 -18.45 9.55 4.41
N ARG A 176 -18.18 9.24 5.68
CA ARG A 176 -17.61 10.19 6.66
C ARG A 176 -16.12 10.39 6.39
N PRO A 177 -15.61 11.62 6.20
CA PRO A 177 -14.20 11.85 5.92
C PRO A 177 -13.34 11.72 7.19
N LEU A 178 -12.05 11.38 7.00
CA LEU A 178 -11.12 11.03 8.09
C LEU A 178 -10.72 12.18 9.01
N ASP A 179 -11.00 13.43 8.62
CA ASP A 179 -10.74 14.65 9.40
C ASP A 179 -11.85 14.97 10.42
N GLU A 180 -12.91 14.16 10.51
CA GLU A 180 -13.86 14.26 11.63
C GLU A 180 -13.20 13.92 12.98
N VAL A 181 -13.56 14.67 14.02
CA VAL A 181 -12.95 14.61 15.37
C VAL A 181 -12.97 13.21 16.00
N GLU A 182 -13.97 12.37 15.66
CA GLU A 182 -14.10 10.99 16.11
C GLU A 182 -12.91 10.10 15.68
N PHE A 183 -12.29 10.38 14.53
CA PHE A 183 -11.17 9.59 14.01
C PHE A 183 -9.80 10.08 14.49
N ARG A 184 -9.69 11.32 15.00
CA ARG A 184 -8.43 11.90 15.50
C ARG A 184 -7.68 11.00 16.51
N PRO A 185 -8.34 10.30 17.47
CA PRO A 185 -7.66 9.38 18.39
C PRO A 185 -6.90 8.22 17.73
N LEU A 186 -7.27 7.80 16.51
CA LEU A 186 -6.52 6.79 15.77
C LEU A 186 -5.14 7.32 15.34
N PHE A 187 -5.12 8.51 14.74
CA PHE A 187 -3.88 9.15 14.29
C PHE A 187 -2.95 9.44 15.47
N GLU A 188 -3.48 9.93 16.58
CA GLU A 188 -2.75 10.13 17.85
C GLU A 188 -2.13 8.80 18.35
N LYS A 189 -2.90 7.71 18.33
CA LYS A 189 -2.41 6.37 18.73
C LYS A 189 -1.33 5.85 17.78
N MET A 190 -1.50 5.98 16.47
CA MET A 190 -0.54 5.49 15.48
C MET A 190 0.77 6.29 15.49
N ALA A 191 0.71 7.60 15.72
CA ALA A 191 1.89 8.44 15.93
C ALA A 191 2.66 8.05 17.21
N ARG A 192 1.97 7.65 18.29
CA ARG A 192 2.61 7.10 19.50
C ARG A 192 3.28 5.75 19.27
N TYR A 193 2.70 4.89 18.43
CA TYR A 193 3.33 3.63 18.02
C TYR A 193 4.52 3.83 17.08
N ASP A 194 4.64 4.99 16.44
CA ASP A 194 5.58 5.25 15.35
C ASP A 194 5.47 4.19 14.23
N LEU A 195 4.25 3.75 13.92
CA LEU A 195 3.96 2.78 12.85
C LEU A 195 3.07 3.40 11.76
N PRO A 196 3.21 2.97 10.49
CA PRO A 196 2.48 3.61 9.41
C PRO A 196 1.01 3.20 9.33
N ILE A 197 0.21 4.12 8.79
CA ILE A 197 -1.17 3.89 8.34
C ILE A 197 -1.16 3.70 6.82
N TRP A 198 -1.67 2.58 6.35
CA TRP A 198 -1.94 2.35 4.93
C TRP A 198 -3.29 2.99 4.57
N LEU A 199 -3.29 3.97 3.66
CA LEU A 199 -4.50 4.64 3.19
C LEU A 199 -4.94 4.08 1.83
N HIS A 200 -6.02 3.32 1.83
CA HIS A 200 -6.62 2.77 0.61
C HIS A 200 -7.82 3.63 0.13
N PRO A 201 -7.99 3.89 -1.17
CA PRO A 201 -9.15 4.62 -1.68
C PRO A 201 -10.49 3.86 -1.50
N ALA A 202 -11.58 4.60 -1.22
CA ALA A 202 -12.93 4.07 -1.10
C ALA A 202 -13.99 4.91 -1.85
N ARG A 203 -13.93 4.89 -3.20
CA ARG A 203 -15.07 5.29 -4.05
C ARG A 203 -15.80 4.02 -4.52
N PRO A 204 -17.14 3.92 -4.43
CA PRO A 204 -17.93 2.88 -5.09
C PRO A 204 -18.40 3.33 -6.49
N SER A 205 -18.83 2.39 -7.34
CA SER A 205 -19.40 2.71 -8.67
C SER A 205 -20.73 3.46 -8.62
N THR A 206 -21.41 3.48 -7.47
CA THR A 206 -22.61 4.30 -7.20
C THR A 206 -22.31 5.79 -7.02
N PHE A 207 -21.03 6.19 -6.96
CA PHE A 207 -20.65 7.61 -6.99
C PHE A 207 -20.70 8.07 -8.46
N PRO A 208 -21.66 8.93 -8.85
CA PRO A 208 -21.80 9.37 -10.24
C PRO A 208 -20.68 10.32 -10.66
N ASP A 209 -20.40 10.43 -11.96
CA ASP A 209 -19.44 11.41 -12.48
C ASP A 209 -20.14 12.74 -12.87
N TYR A 210 -21.46 12.71 -13.13
CA TYR A 210 -22.30 13.89 -13.35
C TYR A 210 -23.58 13.88 -12.50
N MET A 211 -24.10 15.06 -12.14
CA MET A 211 -25.29 15.24 -11.27
C MET A 211 -26.55 14.47 -11.70
N THR A 212 -26.72 14.17 -12.98
CA THR A 212 -27.88 13.47 -13.53
C THR A 212 -27.72 11.95 -13.58
N GLU A 213 -26.56 11.42 -13.19
CA GLU A 213 -26.26 9.99 -13.20
C GLU A 213 -26.50 9.34 -11.82
N LYS A 214 -26.73 8.03 -11.81
CA LYS A 214 -26.87 7.23 -10.57
C LYS A 214 -25.63 6.38 -10.26
N HIS A 215 -24.74 6.24 -11.23
CA HIS A 215 -23.51 5.44 -11.18
C HIS A 215 -22.50 6.06 -12.13
N SER A 216 -21.22 5.97 -11.79
CA SER A 216 -20.13 6.24 -12.71
C SER A 216 -20.20 5.32 -13.93
N ARG A 217 -19.78 5.85 -15.08
CA ARG A 217 -19.72 5.10 -16.34
C ARG A 217 -18.27 4.75 -16.67
N PHE A 218 -18.08 3.73 -17.51
CA PHE A 218 -16.76 3.35 -18.04
C PHE A 218 -15.68 3.12 -16.98
N GLU A 219 -16.08 2.65 -15.78
CA GLU A 219 -15.19 2.33 -14.66
C GLU A 219 -14.38 3.53 -14.10
N LEU A 220 -14.76 4.77 -14.44
CA LEU A 220 -14.04 5.99 -14.03
C LEU A 220 -14.03 6.21 -12.50
N TRP A 221 -15.01 5.63 -11.78
CA TRP A 221 -15.07 5.60 -10.31
C TRP A 221 -13.81 5.07 -9.64
N TRP A 222 -13.09 4.13 -10.25
CA TRP A 222 -11.79 3.69 -9.72
C TRP A 222 -10.61 4.23 -10.54
N VAL A 223 -10.72 4.33 -11.87
CA VAL A 223 -9.60 4.79 -12.72
C VAL A 223 -9.13 6.21 -12.37
N PHE A 224 -10.05 7.17 -12.20
CA PHE A 224 -9.73 8.52 -11.75
C PHE A 224 -10.24 8.81 -10.34
N GLY A 225 -11.36 8.20 -9.95
CA GLY A 225 -11.97 8.45 -8.66
C GLY A 225 -11.16 7.97 -7.46
N TRP A 226 -10.42 6.86 -7.56
CA TRP A 226 -9.57 6.39 -6.45
C TRP A 226 -8.36 7.29 -6.22
N PRO A 227 -7.58 7.71 -7.25
CA PRO A 227 -6.57 8.74 -7.08
C PRO A 227 -7.13 10.07 -6.55
N TYR A 228 -8.33 10.49 -7.00
CA TYR A 228 -8.97 11.70 -6.48
C TYR A 228 -9.28 11.58 -4.97
N GLU A 229 -9.96 10.51 -4.56
CA GLU A 229 -10.27 10.21 -3.14
C GLU A 229 -9.03 10.28 -2.24
N SER A 230 -7.95 9.56 -2.59
CA SER A 230 -6.73 9.55 -1.80
C SER A 230 -6.07 10.93 -1.71
N SER A 231 -6.16 11.73 -2.77
CA SER A 231 -5.59 13.08 -2.81
C SER A 231 -6.37 14.05 -1.93
N VAL A 232 -7.71 13.99 -1.98
CA VAL A 232 -8.59 14.81 -1.13
C VAL A 232 -8.45 14.43 0.34
N ALA A 233 -8.44 13.13 0.67
CA ALA A 233 -8.28 12.67 2.05
C ALA A 233 -6.94 13.14 2.66
N MET A 234 -5.83 12.99 1.93
CA MET A 234 -4.52 13.48 2.39
C MET A 234 -4.47 15.00 2.51
N ALA A 235 -5.01 15.74 1.54
CA ALA A 235 -5.04 17.20 1.61
C ALA A 235 -5.84 17.70 2.82
N ARG A 236 -7.00 17.09 3.11
CA ARG A 236 -7.80 17.43 4.30
C ARG A 236 -7.06 17.15 5.61
N LEU A 237 -6.38 16.01 5.72
CA LEU A 237 -5.54 15.70 6.89
C LEU A 237 -4.37 16.68 7.05
N VAL A 238 -3.76 17.17 5.96
CA VAL A 238 -2.76 18.25 6.06
C VAL A 238 -3.41 19.54 6.57
N PHE A 239 -4.60 19.91 6.07
CA PHE A 239 -5.29 21.13 6.49
C PHE A 239 -5.84 21.13 7.91
N THR A 240 -5.97 19.98 8.59
CA THR A 240 -6.27 19.95 10.02
C THR A 240 -5.05 20.21 10.92
N GLY A 241 -3.84 20.30 10.35
CA GLY A 241 -2.59 20.44 11.12
C GLY A 241 -2.17 19.14 11.82
N ILE A 242 -2.74 17.98 11.45
CA ILE A 242 -2.51 16.72 12.18
C ILE A 242 -1.05 16.25 12.17
N PHE A 243 -0.27 16.66 11.15
CA PHE A 243 1.15 16.36 11.05
C PHE A 243 2.02 17.35 11.85
N ASP A 244 1.54 18.57 12.11
CA ASP A 244 2.20 19.51 13.03
C ASP A 244 1.97 19.07 14.49
N GLU A 245 0.77 18.57 14.79
CA GLU A 245 0.42 18.00 16.10
C GLU A 245 1.12 16.65 16.35
N PHE A 246 1.23 15.81 15.32
CA PHE A 246 1.84 14.48 15.39
C PHE A 246 2.97 14.29 14.36
N PRO A 247 4.17 14.85 14.58
CA PRO A 247 5.26 14.85 13.60
C PRO A 247 5.82 13.45 13.25
N ASN A 248 5.55 12.43 14.08
CA ASN A 248 5.92 11.03 13.81
C ASN A 248 4.83 10.24 13.05
N LEU A 249 3.68 10.87 12.73
CA LEU A 249 2.60 10.22 12.01
C LEU A 249 3.01 9.87 10.58
N LYS A 250 3.00 8.57 10.26
CA LYS A 250 3.34 8.05 8.95
C LYS A 250 2.09 7.56 8.24
N ILE A 251 1.80 8.08 7.04
CA ILE A 251 0.73 7.57 6.17
C ILE A 251 1.32 7.17 4.82
N ILE A 252 1.04 5.94 4.39
CA ILE A 252 1.48 5.37 3.12
C ILE A 252 0.28 5.35 2.18
N THR A 253 0.41 6.04 1.04
CA THR A 253 -0.64 6.17 0.02
C THR A 253 -0.39 5.26 -1.17
N HIS A 254 -1.48 4.74 -1.73
CA HIS A 254 -1.47 3.93 -2.94
C HIS A 254 -1.19 4.79 -4.19
N HIS A 255 -0.99 4.14 -5.35
CA HIS A 255 -0.99 4.79 -6.67
C HIS A 255 -0.02 5.98 -6.84
N LEU A 256 1.26 5.84 -6.43
CA LEU A 256 2.31 6.87 -6.62
C LEU A 256 1.96 8.23 -5.99
N GLY A 257 1.45 8.24 -4.76
CA GLY A 257 0.97 9.48 -4.12
C GLY A 257 -0.34 10.01 -4.71
N ALA A 258 -1.06 9.16 -5.43
CA ALA A 258 -2.29 9.46 -6.13
C ALA A 258 -2.14 10.60 -7.16
N MET A 259 -2.93 11.68 -7.06
CA MET A 259 -2.81 12.81 -7.97
C MET A 259 -1.75 13.83 -7.52
N ILE A 260 -1.32 13.82 -6.25
CA ILE A 260 -0.52 14.92 -5.68
C ILE A 260 0.78 15.18 -6.45
N PRO A 261 1.67 14.19 -6.73
CA PRO A 261 2.94 14.48 -7.40
C PRO A 261 2.79 14.95 -8.85
N TYR A 262 1.76 14.52 -9.57
CA TYR A 262 1.53 14.93 -10.96
C TYR A 262 0.90 16.33 -11.07
N PHE A 263 0.16 16.75 -10.04
CA PHE A 263 -0.56 18.03 -10.03
C PHE A 263 0.12 19.11 -9.15
N GLU A 264 1.40 18.97 -8.78
CA GLU A 264 2.11 19.92 -7.90
C GLU A 264 1.95 21.40 -8.34
N GLY A 265 2.18 21.70 -9.63
CA GLY A 265 2.05 23.04 -10.20
C GLY A 265 0.61 23.56 -10.32
N ARG A 266 -0.39 22.73 -10.03
CA ARG A 266 -1.80 23.13 -9.85
C ARG A 266 -2.17 23.27 -8.38
N ILE A 267 -1.64 22.40 -7.52
CA ILE A 267 -2.00 22.30 -6.12
C ILE A 267 -1.52 23.54 -5.35
N GLY A 268 -0.23 23.89 -5.43
CA GLY A 268 0.29 25.08 -4.72
C GLY A 268 -0.46 26.36 -5.11
N PRO A 269 -0.38 26.81 -6.38
CA PRO A 269 -1.06 28.03 -6.84
C PRO A 269 -2.59 28.00 -6.71
N GLY A 270 -3.21 26.81 -6.66
CA GLY A 270 -4.64 26.66 -6.41
C GLY A 270 -5.02 26.85 -4.94
N LEU A 271 -4.16 26.40 -4.02
CA LEU A 271 -4.35 26.54 -2.57
C LEU A 271 -3.92 27.91 -2.04
N ASP A 272 -3.01 28.60 -2.73
CA ASP A 272 -2.69 30.04 -2.50
C ASP A 272 -3.92 30.96 -2.70
N GLN A 273 -5.03 30.43 -3.23
CA GLN A 273 -6.30 31.12 -3.44
C GLN A 273 -7.39 30.69 -2.43
N LEU A 274 -7.01 30.01 -1.34
CA LEU A 274 -7.94 29.58 -0.30
C LEU A 274 -8.67 30.80 0.30
N GLY A 275 -10.01 30.73 0.34
CA GLY A 275 -10.86 31.83 0.81
C GLY A 275 -11.08 32.99 -0.18
N SER A 276 -10.37 33.06 -1.32
CA SER A 276 -10.55 34.16 -2.28
C SER A 276 -11.51 33.86 -3.44
N ARG A 277 -11.76 32.58 -3.73
CA ARG A 277 -12.53 32.13 -4.92
C ARG A 277 -13.85 31.44 -4.61
N THR A 278 -14.07 31.00 -3.38
CA THR A 278 -15.26 30.25 -2.97
C THR A 278 -16.29 31.24 -2.42
N PRO A 279 -17.50 31.35 -3.00
CA PRO A 279 -18.59 32.11 -2.38
C PRO A 279 -18.91 31.58 -0.98
N GLU A 280 -19.43 32.44 -0.11
CA GLU A 280 -20.06 31.98 1.13
C GLU A 280 -21.23 31.03 0.78
N ALA A 281 -21.44 30.00 1.60
CA ALA A 281 -22.56 29.09 1.42
C ALA A 281 -23.87 29.80 1.83
N GLU A 282 -24.91 29.65 1.00
CA GLU A 282 -26.29 30.09 1.29
C GLU A 282 -26.95 29.26 2.41
#